data_AF-A0A080ZIY7-F1
#
_entry.id   AF-A0A080ZIY7-F1
#
_cell.length_a   1.000
_cell.length_b   1.000
_cell.length_c   1.000
_cell.angle_alpha   90.00
_cell.angle_beta   90.00
_cell.angle_gamma   90.00
#
_symmetry.space_group_name_H-M   'P 1'
#
loop_
_entity.id
_entity.type
_entity.pdbx_description
1 polymer ?
#
loop_
_entity_poly.entity_id
_entity_poly.type
_entity_poly.pdbx_seq_one_letter_code
_entity_poly.pdbx_strand_id
1 'polypeptide(L)'
;MKNANDTYHSFSTYAGHRSAFYNLFQDYHRVMRLDLARELSSHFKRFQRKVAAAVSRGQGQIKVGKDPMSLGLYKRIAMEMLLSPSRDMVFARTFMVLSWNLMSRAANTASICFGHLEWREDALCVYFAHMKNDQRGSRPRDPRHVYSNPTAPEICPILALGVYWASYGVDDSDLRLFPGNDQYERFRKVLGRVLKTTPVADELERRGTSATDIGTHSMRKGASMFCSSGLTACPPAVAVHLRAGWSMDGVQDRYLRHDAAGDMFVGVQ
;
A
#
# COMPACT_ATOMS: atom_id res chain seq x y z
N MET A 1 -1.68 24.98 16.11
CA MET A 1 -1.96 23.91 17.09
C MET A 1 -0.76 22.98 17.09
N LYS A 2 -0.11 22.83 18.25
CA LYS A 2 0.93 21.81 18.44
C LYS A 2 0.23 20.50 18.79
N ASN A 3 0.83 19.37 18.42
CA ASN A 3 0.32 18.06 18.82
C ASN A 3 0.57 17.82 20.31
N ALA A 4 0.05 16.71 20.84
CA ALA A 4 0.19 16.33 22.26
C ALA A 4 1.65 16.24 22.75
N ASN A 5 2.62 16.21 21.82
CA ASN A 5 4.06 16.15 22.10
C ASN A 5 4.75 17.51 21.90
N ASP A 6 4.00 18.62 21.89
CA ASP A 6 4.46 20.00 21.70
C ASP A 6 5.20 20.26 20.36
N THR A 7 5.02 19.39 19.37
CA THR A 7 5.59 19.54 18.02
C THR A 7 4.54 20.00 17.01
N TYR A 8 4.97 20.65 15.93
CA TYR A 8 4.06 21.11 14.88
C TYR A 8 3.51 19.92 14.08
N HIS A 9 2.20 19.93 13.77
CA HIS A 9 1.63 18.92 12.88
C HIS A 9 2.30 18.95 11.49
N SER A 10 2.26 17.81 10.79
CA SER A 10 2.79 17.71 9.43
C SER A 10 2.02 18.61 8.45
N PHE A 11 2.67 18.94 7.33
CA PHE A 11 2.04 19.72 6.26
C PHE A 11 0.73 19.08 5.77
N SER A 12 0.67 17.74 5.68
CA SER A 12 -0.54 17.03 5.24
C SER A 12 -1.72 17.24 6.20
N THR A 13 -1.46 17.27 7.51
CA THR A 13 -2.50 17.52 8.51
C THR A 13 -3.06 18.93 8.37
N TYR A 14 -2.20 19.94 8.24
CA TYR A 14 -2.64 21.31 7.99
C TYR A 14 -3.41 21.45 6.67
N ALA A 15 -2.98 20.76 5.60
CA ALA A 15 -3.71 20.74 4.33
C ALA A 15 -5.10 20.09 4.46
N GLY A 16 -5.21 19.06 5.31
CA GLY A 16 -6.49 18.46 5.70
C GLY A 16 -7.41 19.46 6.41
N HIS A 17 -6.90 20.16 7.43
CA HIS A 17 -7.67 21.21 8.13
C HIS A 17 -8.11 22.33 7.19
N ARG A 18 -7.25 22.77 6.28
CA ARG A 18 -7.62 23.75 5.25
C ARG A 18 -8.81 23.25 4.43
N SER A 19 -8.74 22.02 3.94
CA SER A 19 -9.79 21.44 3.12
C SER A 19 -11.11 21.31 3.89
N ALA A 20 -11.05 20.86 5.14
CA ALA A 20 -12.22 20.81 6.03
C ALA A 20 -12.83 22.20 6.26
N PHE A 21 -11.99 23.24 6.41
CA PHE A 21 -12.46 24.62 6.56
C PHE A 21 -13.16 25.13 5.29
N TYR A 22 -12.64 24.84 4.10
CA TYR A 22 -13.34 25.16 2.85
C TYR A 22 -14.66 24.39 2.70
N ASN A 23 -14.68 23.10 3.06
CA ASN A 23 -15.90 22.29 3.03
C ASN A 23 -16.97 22.85 3.96
N LEU A 24 -16.59 23.31 5.17
CA LEU A 24 -17.53 23.95 6.09
C LEU A 24 -18.27 25.14 5.45
N PHE A 25 -17.59 25.99 4.68
CA PHE A 25 -18.26 27.07 3.97
C PHE A 25 -19.21 26.55 2.90
N GLN A 26 -18.82 25.50 2.18
CA GLN A 26 -19.68 24.86 1.17
C GLN A 26 -20.93 24.22 1.78
N ASP A 27 -20.76 23.48 2.88
CA ASP A 27 -21.85 22.76 3.57
C ASP A 27 -22.92 23.71 4.12
N TYR A 28 -22.51 24.91 4.56
CA TYR A 28 -23.44 25.95 5.01
C TYR A 28 -23.88 26.90 3.88
N HIS A 29 -23.57 26.58 2.62
CA HIS A 29 -23.86 27.41 1.44
C HIS A 29 -23.39 28.87 1.59
N ARG A 30 -22.25 29.07 2.27
CA ARG A 30 -21.62 30.38 2.47
C ARG A 30 -20.43 30.53 1.54
N VAL A 31 -20.27 31.73 0.97
CA VAL A 31 -19.08 32.07 0.19
C VAL A 31 -18.00 32.58 1.13
N MET A 32 -16.83 31.95 1.09
CA MET A 32 -15.67 32.45 1.81
C MET A 32 -15.25 33.79 1.22
N ARG A 33 -15.03 34.80 2.06
CA ARG A 33 -14.52 36.11 1.63
C ARG A 33 -13.23 35.94 0.82
N LEU A 34 -13.16 36.61 -0.33
CA LEU A 34 -12.03 36.54 -1.27
C LEU A 34 -10.69 36.82 -0.59
N ASP A 35 -10.65 37.80 0.31
CA ASP A 35 -9.42 38.19 1.02
C ASP A 35 -8.93 37.08 1.95
N LEU A 36 -9.84 36.45 2.71
CA LEU A 36 -9.53 35.32 3.57
C LEU A 36 -9.05 34.11 2.75
N ALA A 37 -9.70 33.82 1.62
CA ALA A 37 -9.32 32.71 0.74
C ALA A 37 -7.91 32.93 0.14
N ARG A 38 -7.60 34.16 -0.27
CA ARG A 38 -6.26 34.56 -0.75
C ARG A 38 -5.21 34.48 0.36
N GLU A 39 -5.53 34.97 1.54
CA GLU A 39 -4.64 34.96 2.70
C GLU A 39 -4.30 33.52 3.09
N LEU A 40 -5.31 32.66 3.25
CA LEU A 40 -5.14 31.22 3.49
C LEU A 40 -4.26 30.57 2.42
N SER A 41 -4.53 30.85 1.14
CA SER A 41 -3.73 30.31 0.04
C SER A 41 -2.26 30.75 0.11
N SER A 42 -2.02 32.03 0.41
CA SER A 42 -0.67 32.61 0.55
C SER A 42 0.08 32.04 1.75
N HIS A 43 -0.62 31.88 2.89
CA HIS A 43 -0.07 31.34 4.12
C HIS A 43 0.36 29.90 3.92
N PHE A 44 -0.49 29.08 3.28
CA PHE A 44 -0.16 27.70 2.98
C PHE A 44 1.01 27.54 2.00
N LYS A 45 1.11 28.40 0.96
CA LYS A 45 2.28 28.42 0.07
C LYS A 45 3.56 28.76 0.84
N ARG A 46 3.52 29.76 1.72
CA ARG A 46 4.67 30.12 2.59
C ARG A 46 5.03 28.99 3.56
N PHE A 47 4.03 28.36 4.16
CA PHE A 47 4.24 27.23 5.06
C PHE A 47 4.89 26.05 4.34
N GLN A 48 4.44 25.71 3.13
CA GLN A 48 5.05 24.67 2.30
C GLN A 48 6.53 24.97 2.00
N ARG A 49 6.86 26.22 1.65
CA ARG A 49 8.25 26.66 1.43
C ARG A 49 9.10 26.56 2.69
N LYS A 50 8.56 26.94 3.86
CA LYS A 50 9.26 26.81 5.15
C LYS A 50 9.55 25.35 5.49
N VAL A 51 8.60 24.44 5.25
CA VAL A 51 8.80 22.99 5.43
C VAL A 51 9.89 22.49 4.49
N ALA A 52 9.86 22.85 3.21
CA ALA A 52 10.89 22.46 2.24
C ALA A 52 12.28 22.99 2.63
N ALA A 53 12.38 24.25 3.09
CA ALA A 53 13.63 24.84 3.55
C ALA A 53 14.16 24.21 4.85
N ALA A 54 13.29 23.71 5.73
CA ALA A 54 13.70 22.93 6.90
C ALA A 54 14.29 21.58 6.46
N VAL A 55 13.59 20.85 5.58
CA VAL A 55 14.06 19.57 5.03
C VAL A 55 15.40 19.72 4.32
N SER A 56 15.58 20.78 3.53
CA SER A 56 16.86 21.08 2.86
C SER A 56 18.02 21.36 3.83
N ARG A 57 17.72 21.78 5.07
CA ARG A 57 18.72 21.99 6.14
C ARG A 57 18.92 20.74 7.01
N GLY A 58 18.44 19.59 6.56
CA GLY A 58 18.48 18.32 7.31
C GLY A 58 17.46 18.24 8.45
N GLN A 59 16.56 19.22 8.59
CA GLN A 59 15.55 19.24 9.63
C GLN A 59 14.23 18.65 9.13
N GLY A 60 13.94 17.41 9.54
CA GLY A 60 12.74 16.66 9.16
C GLY A 60 13.03 15.55 8.16
N GLN A 61 11.99 14.77 7.84
CA GLN A 61 12.13 13.62 6.92
C GLN A 61 12.05 14.09 5.46
N ILE A 62 13.01 13.66 4.64
CA ILE A 62 13.00 13.88 3.18
C ILE A 62 11.89 13.05 2.53
N LYS A 63 11.71 11.80 2.99
CA LYS A 63 10.68 10.89 2.50
C LYS A 63 9.38 11.06 3.28
N VAL A 64 8.24 11.03 2.58
CA VAL A 64 6.91 11.14 3.20
C VAL A 64 6.11 9.85 3.01
N GLY A 65 5.74 9.23 4.13
CA GLY A 65 4.93 8.01 4.17
C GLY A 65 5.76 6.73 4.22
N LYS A 66 5.09 5.58 4.09
CA LYS A 66 5.73 4.25 4.13
C LYS A 66 6.55 3.99 2.87
N ASP A 67 7.68 3.33 3.01
CA ASP A 67 8.55 2.95 1.90
C ASP A 67 7.97 1.77 1.10
N PRO A 68 8.28 1.68 -0.20
CA PRO A 68 8.00 0.47 -0.99
C PRO A 68 8.77 -0.70 -0.38
N MET A 69 8.10 -1.84 -0.22
CA MET A 69 8.77 -3.06 0.21
C MET A 69 9.52 -3.65 -0.99
N SER A 70 10.83 -3.89 -0.86
CA SER A 70 11.61 -4.55 -1.91
C SER A 70 11.20 -6.01 -2.09
N LEU A 71 11.42 -6.59 -3.27
CA LEU A 71 11.12 -8.01 -3.53
C LEU A 71 11.84 -8.95 -2.54
N GLY A 72 13.11 -8.66 -2.24
CA GLY A 72 13.89 -9.49 -1.31
C GLY A 72 13.38 -9.41 0.12
N LEU A 73 13.01 -8.22 0.61
CA LEU A 73 12.38 -8.08 1.93
C LEU A 73 11.00 -8.77 1.97
N TYR A 74 10.20 -8.64 0.91
CA TYR A 74 8.93 -9.34 0.77
C TYR A 74 9.10 -10.86 0.86
N LYS A 75 10.05 -11.44 0.11
CA LYS A 75 10.38 -12.88 0.19
C LYS A 75 10.82 -13.29 1.59
N ARG A 76 11.70 -12.52 2.23
CA ARG A 76 12.20 -12.83 3.58
C ARG A 76 11.08 -12.83 4.62
N ILE A 77 10.21 -11.82 4.61
CA ILE A 77 9.05 -11.76 5.51
C ILE A 77 8.10 -12.93 5.22
N ALA A 78 7.84 -13.23 3.94
CA ALA A 78 6.93 -14.30 3.56
C ALA A 78 7.47 -15.68 3.97
N MET A 79 8.79 -15.89 3.88
CA MET A 79 9.46 -17.09 4.35
C MET A 79 9.35 -17.24 5.87
N GLU A 80 9.62 -16.18 6.63
CA GLU A 80 9.48 -16.20 8.10
C GLU A 80 8.06 -16.57 8.53
N MET A 81 7.06 -15.99 7.86
CA MET A 81 5.65 -16.34 8.13
C MET A 81 5.30 -17.77 7.69
N LEU A 82 5.91 -18.29 6.62
CA LEU A 82 5.67 -19.65 6.12
C LEU A 82 6.23 -20.71 7.06
N LEU A 83 7.41 -20.47 7.64
CA LEU A 83 8.07 -21.40 8.56
C LEU A 83 7.45 -21.39 9.96
N SER A 84 6.59 -20.40 10.27
CA SER A 84 5.93 -20.31 11.57
C SER A 84 4.73 -21.27 11.67
N PRO A 85 4.59 -22.02 12.77
CA PRO A 85 3.40 -22.84 13.01
C PRO A 85 2.16 -22.02 13.42
N SER A 86 2.28 -20.70 13.57
CA SER A 86 1.19 -19.84 14.03
C SER A 86 0.14 -19.62 12.95
N ARG A 87 -1.13 -19.91 13.26
CA ARG A 87 -2.27 -19.60 12.38
C ARG A 87 -2.30 -18.11 11.99
N ASP A 88 -1.95 -17.20 12.91
CA ASP A 88 -1.85 -15.77 12.62
C ASP A 88 -0.80 -15.43 11.56
N MET A 89 0.33 -16.16 11.54
CA MET A 89 1.36 -15.99 10.52
C MET A 89 0.90 -16.55 9.16
N VAL A 90 0.16 -17.67 9.16
CA VAL A 90 -0.50 -18.18 7.94
C VAL A 90 -1.47 -17.16 7.36
N PHE A 91 -2.33 -16.56 8.21
CA PHE A 91 -3.22 -15.47 7.81
C PHE A 91 -2.43 -14.29 7.25
N ALA A 92 -1.43 -13.80 7.99
CA ALA A 92 -0.68 -12.61 7.59
C ALA A 92 0.10 -12.82 6.29
N ARG A 93 0.66 -14.03 6.09
CA ARG A 93 1.34 -14.40 4.85
C ARG A 93 0.38 -14.35 3.69
N THR A 94 -0.77 -14.99 3.81
CA THR A 94 -1.79 -15.05 2.76
C THR A 94 -2.29 -13.65 2.42
N PHE A 95 -2.58 -12.85 3.44
CA PHE A 95 -3.00 -11.45 3.29
C PHE A 95 -1.92 -10.61 2.58
N MET A 96 -0.65 -10.76 2.96
CA MET A 96 0.48 -10.03 2.37
C MET A 96 0.71 -10.43 0.91
N VAL A 97 0.76 -11.74 0.64
CA VAL A 97 1.02 -12.31 -0.69
C VAL A 97 -0.10 -11.93 -1.66
N LEU A 98 -1.36 -12.00 -1.24
CA LEU A 98 -2.48 -11.51 -2.05
C LEU A 98 -2.40 -10.00 -2.25
N SER A 99 -2.08 -9.22 -1.21
CA SER A 99 -1.97 -7.76 -1.34
C SER A 99 -0.87 -7.34 -2.32
N TRP A 100 0.25 -8.07 -2.34
CA TRP A 100 1.35 -7.85 -3.28
C TRP A 100 0.93 -8.22 -4.70
N ASN A 101 0.50 -9.47 -4.92
CA ASN A 101 0.14 -9.96 -6.25
C ASN A 101 -1.01 -9.17 -6.85
N LEU A 102 -2.02 -8.82 -6.05
CA LEU A 102 -3.15 -8.01 -6.47
C LEU A 102 -2.84 -6.51 -6.51
N MET A 103 -1.64 -6.04 -6.14
CA MET A 103 -1.33 -4.61 -6.00
C MET A 103 -2.44 -3.81 -5.31
N SER A 104 -3.03 -4.38 -4.27
CA SER A 104 -4.27 -3.88 -3.67
C SER A 104 -3.98 -3.04 -2.43
N ARG A 105 -4.95 -2.20 -2.05
CA ARG A 105 -4.95 -1.62 -0.70
C ARG A 105 -5.34 -2.74 0.27
N ALA A 106 -4.83 -2.69 1.49
CA ALA A 106 -5.21 -3.68 2.51
C ALA A 106 -6.73 -3.74 2.76
N ALA A 107 -7.44 -2.61 2.65
CA ALA A 107 -8.91 -2.60 2.71
C ALA A 107 -9.56 -3.45 1.60
N ASN A 108 -9.02 -3.40 0.37
CA ASN A 108 -9.50 -4.21 -0.73
C ASN A 108 -9.22 -5.70 -0.49
N THR A 109 -8.03 -6.05 0.00
CA THR A 109 -7.67 -7.43 0.35
C THR A 109 -8.57 -7.99 1.45
N ALA A 110 -8.84 -7.19 2.49
CA ALA A 110 -9.73 -7.56 3.59
C ALA A 110 -11.18 -7.77 3.15
N SER A 111 -11.62 -7.11 2.07
CA SER A 111 -12.98 -7.20 1.54
C SER A 111 -13.16 -8.26 0.45
N ILE A 112 -12.16 -9.12 0.20
CA ILE A 112 -12.30 -10.20 -0.79
C ILE A 112 -13.33 -11.20 -0.25
N CYS A 113 -14.28 -11.58 -1.10
CA CYS A 113 -15.28 -12.59 -0.85
C CYS A 113 -15.04 -13.79 -1.78
N PHE A 114 -15.55 -14.97 -1.43
CA PHE A 114 -15.42 -16.17 -2.26
C PHE A 114 -16.07 -15.97 -3.64
N GLY A 115 -17.21 -15.28 -3.71
CA GLY A 115 -17.85 -14.92 -4.98
C GLY A 115 -17.07 -13.91 -5.84
N HIS A 116 -15.94 -13.39 -5.36
CA HIS A 116 -15.01 -12.57 -6.15
C HIS A 116 -13.87 -13.38 -6.78
N LEU A 117 -13.82 -14.70 -6.54
CA LEU A 117 -12.78 -15.59 -7.03
C LEU A 117 -13.34 -16.41 -8.19
N GLU A 118 -12.63 -16.44 -9.31
CA GLU A 118 -12.98 -17.23 -10.48
C GLU A 118 -11.71 -17.86 -11.04
N TRP A 119 -11.74 -19.15 -11.38
CA TRP A 119 -10.65 -19.76 -12.13
C TRP A 119 -10.91 -19.59 -13.62
N ARG A 120 -9.92 -19.05 -14.33
CA ARG A 120 -9.91 -18.99 -15.80
C ARG A 120 -8.60 -19.54 -16.30
N GLU A 121 -8.68 -20.63 -17.04
CA GLU A 121 -7.51 -21.34 -17.56
C GLU A 121 -6.51 -21.67 -16.43
N ASP A 122 -5.29 -21.13 -16.48
CA ASP A 122 -4.22 -21.33 -15.50
C ASP A 122 -4.15 -20.23 -14.42
N ALA A 123 -5.09 -19.28 -14.42
CA ALA A 123 -5.10 -18.12 -13.55
C ALA A 123 -6.27 -18.13 -12.56
N LEU A 124 -5.98 -17.74 -11.32
CA LEU A 124 -7.00 -17.31 -10.37
C LEU A 124 -7.30 -15.82 -10.64
N CYS A 125 -8.51 -15.53 -11.08
CA CYS A 125 -9.04 -14.19 -11.26
C CYS A 125 -9.66 -13.68 -9.96
N VAL A 126 -9.24 -12.50 -9.51
CA VAL A 126 -9.82 -11.83 -8.34
C VAL A 126 -10.48 -10.52 -8.76
N TYR A 127 -11.79 -10.40 -8.48
CA TYR A 127 -12.58 -9.20 -8.75
C TYR A 127 -12.64 -8.29 -7.51
N PHE A 128 -12.55 -6.98 -7.72
CA PHE A 128 -12.83 -6.02 -6.64
C PHE A 128 -14.20 -5.38 -6.85
N ALA A 129 -15.12 -5.61 -5.90
CA ALA A 129 -16.45 -5.02 -5.92
C ALA A 129 -16.42 -3.48 -5.83
N HIS A 130 -15.45 -2.93 -5.08
CA HIS A 130 -15.25 -1.50 -4.92
C HIS A 130 -13.78 -1.12 -5.12
N MET A 131 -13.54 -0.08 -5.91
CA MET A 131 -12.21 0.51 -6.07
C MET A 131 -12.27 2.00 -5.69
N LYS A 132 -11.25 2.51 -4.99
CA LYS A 132 -11.22 3.92 -4.55
C LYS A 132 -11.40 4.93 -5.69
N ASN A 133 -10.95 4.58 -6.90
CA ASN A 133 -11.05 5.44 -8.08
C ASN A 133 -12.31 5.18 -8.92
N ASP A 134 -13.18 4.28 -8.45
CA ASP A 134 -14.49 3.98 -9.02
C ASP A 134 -15.50 3.77 -7.88
N GLN A 135 -15.72 4.83 -7.10
CA GLN A 135 -16.65 4.79 -5.97
C GLN A 135 -18.10 4.52 -6.40
N ARG A 136 -18.44 4.87 -7.65
CA ARG A 136 -19.76 4.65 -8.24
C ARG A 136 -19.93 3.27 -8.88
N GLY A 137 -18.87 2.46 -8.98
CA GLY A 137 -18.91 1.13 -9.59
C GLY A 137 -19.26 1.15 -11.08
N SER A 138 -18.99 2.26 -11.75
CA SER A 138 -19.40 2.53 -13.14
C SER A 138 -18.43 1.95 -14.16
N ARG A 139 -17.23 1.53 -13.74
CA ARG A 139 -16.21 0.99 -14.63
C ARG A 139 -16.32 -0.53 -14.74
N PRO A 140 -15.93 -1.12 -15.88
CA PRO A 140 -15.74 -2.56 -15.99
C PRO A 140 -14.87 -3.07 -14.85
N ARG A 141 -15.33 -4.13 -14.17
CA ARG A 141 -14.58 -4.77 -13.09
C ARG A 141 -13.61 -5.77 -13.68
N ASP A 142 -12.52 -5.27 -14.27
CA ASP A 142 -11.50 -6.14 -14.86
C ASP A 142 -10.85 -7.00 -13.76
N PRO A 143 -10.75 -8.32 -13.97
CA PRO A 143 -10.16 -9.21 -12.98
C PRO A 143 -8.66 -9.00 -12.86
N ARG A 144 -8.14 -9.31 -11.66
CA ARG A 144 -6.70 -9.41 -11.42
C ARG A 144 -6.31 -10.87 -11.48
N HIS A 145 -5.64 -11.23 -12.55
CA HIS A 145 -5.05 -12.56 -12.72
C HIS A 145 -3.92 -12.76 -11.71
N VAL A 146 -3.91 -13.92 -11.07
CA VAL A 146 -2.93 -14.37 -10.09
C VAL A 146 -2.53 -15.80 -10.46
N TYR A 147 -1.22 -16.04 -10.54
CA TYR A 147 -0.65 -17.30 -11.00
C TYR A 147 0.09 -18.02 -9.87
N SER A 148 0.26 -19.34 -10.02
CA SER A 148 1.13 -20.11 -9.14
C SER A 148 2.61 -19.71 -9.36
N ASN A 149 3.42 -19.88 -8.33
CA ASN A 149 4.87 -19.64 -8.39
C ASN A 149 5.62 -20.80 -7.72
N PRO A 150 5.83 -21.92 -8.42
CA PRO A 150 6.44 -23.12 -7.84
C PRO A 150 7.92 -22.93 -7.48
N THR A 151 8.63 -21.98 -8.09
CA THR A 151 10.07 -21.75 -7.85
C THR A 151 10.34 -20.86 -6.64
N ALA A 152 9.33 -20.12 -6.17
CA ALA A 152 9.40 -19.30 -4.97
C ALA A 152 8.15 -19.54 -4.11
N PRO A 153 8.05 -20.72 -3.46
CA PRO A 153 6.87 -21.13 -2.71
C PRO A 153 6.50 -20.12 -1.61
N GLU A 154 7.48 -19.46 -1.00
CA GLU A 154 7.29 -18.47 0.05
C GLU A 154 6.41 -17.29 -0.39
N ILE A 155 6.43 -16.91 -1.66
CA ILE A 155 5.61 -15.84 -2.25
C ILE A 155 4.53 -16.35 -3.23
N CYS A 156 4.33 -17.67 -3.32
CA CYS A 156 3.33 -18.27 -4.18
C CYS A 156 1.90 -18.01 -3.64
N PRO A 157 1.03 -17.27 -4.36
CA PRO A 157 -0.29 -16.92 -3.89
C PRO A 157 -1.24 -18.11 -3.82
N ILE A 158 -1.16 -19.06 -4.76
CA ILE A 158 -1.98 -20.26 -4.77
C ILE A 158 -1.63 -21.17 -3.58
N LEU A 159 -0.32 -21.35 -3.31
CA LEU A 159 0.13 -22.08 -2.13
C LEU A 159 -0.29 -21.37 -0.84
N ALA A 160 -0.20 -20.03 -0.77
CA ALA A 160 -0.63 -19.29 0.40
C ALA A 160 -2.13 -19.47 0.69
N LEU A 161 -2.98 -19.41 -0.34
CA LEU A 161 -4.41 -19.72 -0.22
C LEU A 161 -4.66 -21.16 0.24
N GLY A 162 -3.97 -22.14 -0.34
CA GLY A 162 -4.11 -23.55 0.05
C GLY A 162 -3.76 -23.80 1.52
N VAL A 163 -2.62 -23.26 1.99
CA VAL A 163 -2.21 -23.37 3.41
C VAL A 163 -3.19 -22.64 4.32
N TYR A 164 -3.73 -21.49 3.89
CA TYR A 164 -4.74 -20.76 4.64
C TYR A 164 -6.02 -21.56 4.82
N TRP A 165 -6.59 -22.11 3.75
CA TRP A 165 -7.80 -22.94 3.82
C TRP A 165 -7.57 -24.21 4.62
N ALA A 166 -6.41 -24.85 4.50
CA ALA A 166 -6.07 -26.00 5.33
C ALA A 166 -5.99 -25.64 6.84
N SER A 167 -5.60 -24.41 7.17
CA SER A 167 -5.43 -23.95 8.56
C SER A 167 -6.67 -23.31 9.18
N TYR A 168 -7.61 -22.83 8.38
CA TYR A 168 -8.79 -22.09 8.82
C TYR A 168 -10.12 -22.79 8.50
N GLY A 169 -10.12 -23.74 7.57
CA GLY A 169 -11.35 -24.24 6.97
C GLY A 169 -11.99 -23.19 6.05
N VAL A 170 -13.07 -23.61 5.39
CA VAL A 170 -13.98 -22.71 4.67
C VAL A 170 -15.31 -22.79 5.41
N ASP A 171 -15.81 -21.63 5.83
CA ASP A 171 -17.11 -21.52 6.51
C ASP A 171 -18.13 -21.04 5.49
N ASP A 172 -19.09 -21.90 5.14
CA ASP A 172 -20.12 -21.59 4.14
C ASP A 172 -21.05 -20.45 4.60
N SER A 173 -21.03 -20.08 5.88
CA SER A 173 -21.84 -18.98 6.42
C SER A 173 -21.19 -17.59 6.28
N ASP A 174 -19.87 -17.51 6.09
CA ASP A 174 -19.17 -16.24 5.84
C ASP A 174 -18.70 -16.17 4.38
N LEU A 175 -19.23 -15.19 3.65
CA LEU A 175 -18.88 -14.97 2.25
C LEU A 175 -17.45 -14.41 2.10
N ARG A 176 -16.83 -13.91 3.18
CA ARG A 176 -15.50 -13.28 3.14
C ARG A 176 -14.39 -14.33 3.16
N LEU A 177 -13.37 -14.10 2.32
CA LEU A 177 -12.14 -14.89 2.33
C LEU A 177 -11.42 -14.81 3.69
N PHE A 178 -11.50 -13.65 4.35
CA PHE A 178 -10.95 -13.42 5.69
C PHE A 178 -12.09 -13.09 6.66
N PRO A 179 -12.62 -14.08 7.40
CA PRO A 179 -13.80 -13.90 8.24
C PRO A 179 -13.52 -13.05 9.47
N GLY A 180 -14.56 -12.35 9.94
CA GLY A 180 -14.53 -11.46 11.10
C GLY A 180 -14.24 -9.98 10.78
N ASN A 181 -14.09 -9.16 11.84
CA ASN A 181 -13.91 -7.72 11.73
C ASN A 181 -12.44 -7.29 11.85
N ASP A 182 -12.13 -6.10 11.34
CA ASP A 182 -10.82 -5.46 11.51
C ASP A 182 -9.62 -6.26 11.01
N GLN A 183 -9.78 -7.04 9.92
CA GLN A 183 -8.68 -7.81 9.32
C GLN A 183 -7.47 -6.95 8.94
N TYR A 184 -7.72 -5.68 8.60
CA TYR A 184 -6.67 -4.68 8.40
C TYR A 184 -5.79 -4.53 9.65
N GLU A 185 -6.41 -4.32 10.81
CA GLU A 185 -5.72 -4.09 12.08
C GLU A 185 -5.06 -5.37 12.58
N ARG A 186 -5.73 -6.52 12.39
CA ARG A 186 -5.17 -7.84 12.62
C ARG A 186 -3.87 -8.00 11.83
N PHE A 187 -3.90 -7.78 10.51
CA PHE A 187 -2.71 -7.87 9.67
C PHE A 187 -1.62 -6.89 10.12
N ARG A 188 -1.98 -5.63 10.43
CA ARG A 188 -1.03 -4.62 10.91
C ARG A 188 -0.30 -5.06 12.18
N LYS A 189 -1.01 -5.67 13.13
CA LYS A 189 -0.43 -6.21 14.38
C LYS A 189 0.52 -7.36 14.09
N VAL A 190 0.13 -8.33 13.25
CA VAL A 190 1.01 -9.46 12.90
C VAL A 190 2.25 -8.98 12.13
N LEU A 191 2.08 -8.06 11.18
CA LEU A 191 3.19 -7.44 10.47
C LEU A 191 4.15 -6.73 11.44
N GLY A 192 3.63 -5.98 12.42
CA GLY A 192 4.46 -5.36 13.45
C GLY A 192 5.25 -6.35 14.31
N ARG A 193 4.73 -7.57 14.51
CA ARG A 193 5.44 -8.65 15.22
C ARG A 193 6.54 -9.27 14.34
N VAL A 194 6.22 -9.64 13.10
CA VAL A 194 7.20 -10.30 12.21
C VAL A 194 8.36 -9.37 11.85
N LEU A 195 8.13 -8.06 11.74
CA LEU A 195 9.22 -7.11 11.47
C LEU A 195 10.24 -7.02 12.63
N LYS A 196 9.91 -7.54 13.81
CA LYS A 196 10.77 -7.57 15.00
C LYS A 196 11.46 -8.91 15.23
N THR A 197 11.13 -9.95 14.44
CA THR A 197 11.84 -11.23 14.54
C THR A 197 13.26 -11.05 14.02
N THR A 198 14.26 -11.64 14.69
CA THR A 198 15.68 -11.52 14.34
C THR A 198 15.94 -11.69 12.84
N PRO A 199 15.43 -12.74 12.16
CA PRO A 199 15.72 -12.97 10.74
C PRO A 199 15.27 -11.83 9.81
N VAL A 200 14.24 -11.07 10.20
CA VAL A 200 13.68 -9.96 9.42
C VAL A 200 14.28 -8.62 9.85
N ALA A 201 14.56 -8.44 11.14
CA ALA A 201 15.24 -7.27 11.66
C ALA A 201 16.64 -7.12 11.06
N ASP A 202 17.40 -8.21 10.98
CA ASP A 202 18.73 -8.22 10.35
C ASP A 202 18.65 -7.85 8.86
N GLU A 203 17.62 -8.32 8.16
CA GLU A 203 17.41 -8.01 6.74
C GLU A 203 16.99 -6.55 6.52
N LEU A 204 16.24 -5.97 7.46
CA LEU A 204 15.89 -4.55 7.48
C LEU A 204 17.14 -3.69 7.70
N GLU A 205 17.98 -4.05 8.68
CA GLU A 205 19.25 -3.37 8.96
C GLU A 205 20.20 -3.42 7.77
N ARG A 206 20.39 -4.61 7.19
CA ARG A 206 21.22 -4.81 5.99
C ARG A 206 20.79 -3.94 4.81
N ARG A 207 19.50 -3.57 4.74
CA ARG A 207 18.92 -2.72 3.70
C ARG A 207 18.78 -1.25 4.10
N GLY A 208 19.21 -0.87 5.31
CA GLY A 208 19.04 0.48 5.84
C GLY A 208 17.58 0.94 5.92
N THR A 209 16.65 0.01 6.15
CA THR A 209 15.20 0.28 6.19
C THR A 209 14.67 0.11 7.61
N SER A 210 13.98 1.11 8.16
CA SER A 210 13.34 0.95 9.48
C SER A 210 12.06 0.11 9.38
N ALA A 211 11.79 -0.72 10.39
CA ALA A 211 10.51 -1.39 10.56
C ALA A 211 9.33 -0.40 10.59
N THR A 212 9.55 0.83 11.07
CA THR A 212 8.54 1.89 11.08
C THR A 212 8.25 2.46 9.70
N ASP A 213 9.09 2.20 8.70
CA ASP A 213 8.87 2.69 7.33
C ASP A 213 8.10 1.66 6.50
N ILE A 214 7.99 0.42 7.00
CA ILE A 214 7.16 -0.61 6.41
C ILE A 214 5.74 -0.58 7.00
N GLY A 215 4.75 -0.85 6.14
CA GLY A 215 3.35 -0.93 6.55
C GLY A 215 2.48 -1.50 5.44
N THR A 216 1.17 -1.45 5.64
CA THR A 216 0.19 -2.07 4.72
C THR A 216 0.22 -1.52 3.29
N HIS A 217 0.66 -0.27 3.12
CA HIS A 217 0.83 0.35 1.80
C HIS A 217 2.14 -0.04 1.11
N SER A 218 3.12 -0.59 1.83
CA SER A 218 4.43 -0.95 1.30
C SER A 218 4.35 -2.07 0.28
N MET A 219 3.43 -3.04 0.45
CA MET A 219 3.26 -4.14 -0.51
C MET A 219 2.78 -3.64 -1.86
N ARG A 220 1.74 -2.79 -1.89
CA ARG A 220 1.23 -2.23 -3.14
C ARG A 220 2.27 -1.39 -3.87
N LYS A 221 2.98 -0.52 -3.13
CA LYS A 221 4.07 0.31 -3.69
C LYS A 221 5.22 -0.56 -4.21
N GLY A 222 5.62 -1.57 -3.43
CA GLY A 222 6.68 -2.50 -3.79
C GLY A 222 6.35 -3.32 -5.03
N ALA A 223 5.13 -3.84 -5.12
CA ALA A 223 4.67 -4.60 -6.28
C ALA A 223 4.61 -3.74 -7.55
N SER A 224 4.07 -2.52 -7.48
CA SER A 224 4.05 -1.62 -8.63
C SER A 224 5.46 -1.22 -9.09
N MET A 225 6.36 -1.00 -8.14
CA MET A 225 7.77 -0.68 -8.41
C MET A 225 8.47 -1.86 -9.10
N PHE A 226 8.34 -3.05 -8.52
CA PHE A 226 8.90 -4.27 -9.11
C PHE A 226 8.40 -4.52 -10.55
N CYS A 227 7.12 -4.28 -10.84
CA CYS A 227 6.61 -4.42 -12.20
C CYS A 227 7.03 -3.29 -13.15
N SER A 228 7.40 -2.11 -12.65
CA SER A 228 7.76 -0.97 -13.50
C SER A 228 9.23 -0.96 -13.89
N SER A 229 10.10 -1.57 -13.07
CA SER A 229 11.57 -1.50 -13.25
C SER A 229 12.35 -2.74 -12.80
N GLY A 230 11.71 -3.66 -12.08
CA GLY A 230 12.35 -4.85 -11.52
C GLY A 230 12.35 -6.06 -12.46
N LEU A 231 11.85 -5.91 -13.69
CA LEU A 231 11.72 -6.95 -14.70
C LEU A 231 12.48 -6.55 -15.97
N THR A 232 13.09 -7.54 -16.65
CA THR A 232 13.76 -7.32 -17.95
C THR A 232 12.79 -6.85 -19.03
N ALA A 233 11.53 -7.27 -18.96
CA ALA A 233 10.44 -6.80 -19.80
C ALA A 233 9.29 -6.30 -18.91
N CYS A 234 9.27 -5.00 -18.65
CA CYS A 234 8.24 -4.39 -17.81
C CYS A 234 6.92 -4.24 -18.58
N PRO A 235 5.76 -4.58 -17.99
CA PRO A 235 4.46 -4.27 -18.58
C PRO A 235 4.29 -2.78 -18.84
N PRO A 236 3.42 -2.39 -19.80
CA PRO A 236 3.10 -0.99 -20.05
C PRO A 236 2.66 -0.29 -18.76
N ALA A 237 3.13 0.95 -18.56
CA ALA A 237 2.80 1.71 -17.35
C ALA A 237 1.28 1.77 -17.10
N VAL A 238 0.48 1.94 -18.15
CA VAL A 238 -0.99 1.94 -18.06
C VAL A 238 -1.55 0.68 -17.38
N ALA A 239 -1.02 -0.51 -17.70
CA ALA A 239 -1.46 -1.76 -17.09
C ALA A 239 -1.11 -1.79 -15.59
N VAL A 240 0.08 -1.31 -15.21
CA VAL A 240 0.50 -1.18 -13.81
C VAL A 240 -0.39 -0.18 -13.06
N HIS A 241 -0.78 0.94 -13.66
CA HIS A 241 -1.65 1.94 -13.03
C HIS A 241 -3.07 1.42 -12.80
N LEU A 242 -3.64 0.76 -13.82
CA LEU A 242 -4.96 0.13 -13.72
C LEU A 242 -4.94 -0.95 -12.62
N ARG A 243 -3.90 -1.78 -12.59
CA ARG A 243 -3.70 -2.76 -11.51
C ARG A 243 -3.49 -2.04 -10.17
N ALA A 244 -2.65 -1.04 -10.00
CA ALA A 244 -2.48 -0.39 -8.69
C ALA A 244 -3.73 0.41 -8.22
N GLY A 245 -4.74 0.59 -9.10
CA GLY A 245 -5.94 1.39 -8.84
C GLY A 245 -5.56 2.85 -8.64
N TRP A 246 -4.70 3.34 -9.53
CA TRP A 246 -4.14 4.69 -9.56
C TRP A 246 -4.77 5.51 -10.69
N SER A 247 -4.98 6.80 -10.44
CA SER A 247 -5.35 7.75 -11.49
C SER A 247 -4.10 8.05 -12.29
N MET A 248 -4.21 8.14 -13.62
CA MET A 248 -3.06 8.54 -14.44
C MET A 248 -2.59 9.95 -14.09
N ASP A 249 -3.52 10.81 -13.69
CA ASP A 249 -3.21 12.17 -13.25
C ASP A 249 -2.69 12.19 -11.80
N GLY A 250 -1.48 12.74 -11.59
CA GLY A 250 -0.84 13.01 -10.29
C GLY A 250 -0.07 11.86 -9.60
N VAL A 251 -0.22 10.61 -10.05
CA VAL A 251 0.46 9.44 -9.45
C VAL A 251 1.86 9.22 -10.07
N GLN A 252 2.02 9.54 -11.35
CA GLN A 252 3.28 9.42 -12.09
C GLN A 252 4.43 10.14 -11.35
N ASP A 253 4.16 11.36 -10.87
CA ASP A 253 5.14 12.19 -10.15
C ASP A 253 5.53 11.65 -8.76
N ARG A 254 4.73 10.75 -8.17
CA ARG A 254 4.91 10.30 -6.77
C ARG A 254 5.45 8.88 -6.64
N TYR A 255 5.20 8.01 -7.63
CA TYR A 255 5.57 6.59 -7.55
C TYR A 255 6.39 6.08 -8.74
N LEU A 256 6.37 6.75 -9.91
CA LEU A 256 7.13 6.30 -11.08
C LEU A 256 8.34 7.19 -11.41
N ARG A 257 8.30 8.50 -11.10
CA ARG A 257 9.37 9.45 -11.45
C ARG A 257 10.75 9.13 -10.84
N HIS A 258 10.77 8.37 -9.74
CA HIS A 258 11.98 7.83 -9.12
C HIS A 258 11.70 6.41 -8.65
N ASP A 259 11.41 5.54 -9.60
CA ASP A 259 11.58 4.12 -9.31
C ASP A 259 13.07 3.88 -9.02
N ALA A 260 13.39 3.39 -7.83
CA ALA A 260 14.78 3.17 -7.42
C ALA A 260 15.53 2.30 -8.44
N ALA A 261 14.88 1.29 -9.03
CA ALA A 261 15.54 0.45 -10.03
C ALA A 261 15.69 1.15 -11.40
N GLY A 262 14.77 2.04 -11.78
CA GLY A 262 14.92 2.87 -12.99
C GLY A 262 15.99 3.94 -12.84
N ASP A 263 16.06 4.59 -11.68
CA ASP A 263 17.11 5.55 -11.32
C ASP A 263 18.48 4.87 -11.22
N MET A 264 18.56 3.70 -10.57
CA MET A 264 19.77 2.88 -10.51
C MET A 264 20.28 2.48 -11.91
N PHE A 265 19.38 2.24 -12.87
CA PHE A 265 19.76 1.91 -14.25
C PHE A 265 20.44 3.10 -14.97
N VAL A 266 20.11 4.34 -14.62
CA VAL A 266 20.70 5.55 -15.22
C VAL A 266 21.83 6.17 -14.38
N GLY A 267 22.07 5.65 -13.17
CA GLY A 267 23.03 6.17 -12.18
C GLY A 267 24.52 5.94 -12.49
N VAL A 268 24.85 5.56 -13.73
CA VAL A 268 26.17 5.08 -14.21
C VAL A 268 26.50 3.67 -13.64
N GLN A 269 26.65 2.69 -14.55
CA GLN A 269 27.15 1.34 -14.25
C GLN A 269 28.66 1.34 -14.04
#